data_AF-A0A662MGP7-F1
#
_entry.id   AF-A0A662MGP7-F1
#
_cell.length_a   1.000
_cell.length_b   1.000
_cell.length_c   1.000
_cell.angle_alpha   90.00
_cell.angle_beta   90.00
_cell.angle_gamma   90.00
#
_symmetry.space_group_name_H-M   'P 1'
#
loop_
_entity.id
_entity.type
_entity.pdbx_description
1 polymer ?
#
loop_
_entity_poly.entity_id
_entity_poly.type
_entity_poly.pdbx_seq_one_letter_code
_entity_poly.pdbx_strand_id
1 'polypeptide(L)'
;MKVVKTVGDIRRIPESEIRRLLGEEVKRVDEIREVRVVLYARVSSYDQEQHGDLDRQLELLRKYAQKKGYKIVKEIKDRASALKEDRKRN
;
A
#
# COMPACT_ATOMS: atom_id res chain seq x y z
N MET A 1 -12.45 3.71 27.73
CA MET A 1 -12.94 3.16 26.45
C MET A 1 -13.01 4.26 25.41
N LYS A 2 -12.23 4.19 24.32
CA LYS A 2 -12.33 5.20 23.24
C LYS A 2 -13.57 4.94 22.40
N VAL A 3 -14.36 5.98 22.14
CA VAL A 3 -15.61 5.91 21.37
C VAL A 3 -15.63 7.09 20.41
N VAL A 4 -15.99 6.83 19.16
CA VAL A 4 -16.18 7.85 18.13
C VAL A 4 -17.68 8.00 17.88
N LYS A 5 -18.18 9.22 17.83
CA LYS A 5 -19.57 9.49 17.44
C LYS A 5 -19.64 9.80 15.96
N THR A 6 -20.63 9.25 15.26
CA THR A 6 -20.96 9.69 13.90
C THR A 6 -21.79 10.97 13.94
N VAL A 7 -21.95 11.61 12.78
CA VAL A 7 -22.82 12.79 12.61
C VAL A 7 -24.27 12.52 13.03
N GLY A 8 -24.71 11.25 13.01
CA GLY A 8 -26.04 10.81 13.46
C GLY A 8 -26.10 10.35 14.93
N ASP A 9 -25.17 10.77 15.78
CA ASP A 9 -25.06 10.42 17.22
C ASP A 9 -24.96 8.91 17.54
N ILE A 10 -24.61 8.09 16.53
CA ILE A 10 -24.34 6.66 16.74
C ILE A 10 -22.92 6.50 17.27
N ARG A 11 -22.78 5.77 18.37
CA ARG A 11 -21.48 5.40 18.95
C ARG A 11 -20.84 4.30 18.12
N ARG A 12 -19.62 4.53 17.65
CA ARG A 12 -18.72 3.53 17.07
C ARG A 12 -17.56 3.29 18.01
N ILE A 13 -17.37 2.03 18.38
CA ILE A 13 -16.23 1.59 19.19
C ILE A 13 -15.16 1.09 18.22
N PRO A 14 -13.92 1.60 18.26
CA PRO A 14 -12.83 1.07 17.47
C PRO A 14 -12.62 -0.41 17.79
N GLU A 15 -12.41 -1.24 16.77
CA GLU A 15 -12.23 -2.68 16.91
C GLU A 15 -11.09 -3.03 17.87
N SER A 16 -10.00 -2.26 17.87
CA SER A 16 -8.87 -2.41 18.79
C SER A 16 -9.28 -2.32 20.26
N GLU A 17 -10.31 -1.55 20.59
CA GLU A 17 -10.83 -1.40 21.95
C GLU A 17 -11.64 -2.64 22.38
N ILE A 18 -12.41 -3.23 21.46
CA ILE A 18 -13.13 -4.49 21.68
C ILE A 18 -12.12 -5.62 21.91
N ARG A 19 -11.13 -5.76 21.01
CA ARG A 19 -10.08 -6.77 21.12
C ARG A 19 -9.26 -6.63 22.41
N ARG A 20 -8.94 -5.41 22.85
CA ARG A 20 -8.28 -5.15 24.15
C ARG A 20 -9.12 -5.65 25.33
N LEU A 21 -10.43 -5.42 25.31
CA LEU A 21 -11.33 -5.89 26.39
C LEU A 21 -11.47 -7.41 26.41
N LEU A 22 -11.37 -8.06 25.26
CA LEU A 22 -11.32 -9.52 25.14
C LEU A 22 -9.98 -10.13 25.58
N GLY A 23 -9.02 -9.31 26.00
CA GLY A 23 -7.69 -9.77 26.43
C GLY A 23 -6.80 -10.21 25.27
N GLU A 24 -7.17 -9.92 24.02
CA GLU A 24 -6.29 -10.13 22.88
C GLU A 24 -5.12 -9.14 22.97
N GLU A 25 -3.89 -9.64 22.79
CA GLU A 25 -2.70 -8.82 22.72
C GLU A 25 -2.72 -8.03 21.40
N VAL A 26 -3.45 -6.91 21.39
CA VAL A 26 -3.45 -5.97 20.27
C VAL A 26 -2.12 -5.23 20.31
N LYS A 27 -1.10 -5.81 19.65
CA LYS A 27 0.16 -5.11 19.42
C LYS A 27 -0.18 -3.75 18.85
N ARG A 28 0.19 -2.69 19.57
CA ARG A 28 -0.08 -1.35 19.05
C ARG A 28 0.67 -1.21 17.73
N VAL A 29 0.17 -0.43 16.79
CA VAL A 29 0.85 -0.24 15.50
C VAL A 29 2.28 0.30 15.71
N ASP A 30 2.47 1.04 16.80
CA ASP A 30 3.74 1.52 17.34
C ASP A 30 4.63 0.45 17.98
N GLU A 31 4.12 -0.75 18.29
CA GLU A 31 4.91 -1.93 18.71
C GLU A 31 5.34 -2.79 17.51
N ILE A 32 4.84 -2.51 16.31
CA ILE A 32 5.37 -3.06 15.07
C ILE A 32 6.73 -2.39 14.83
N ARG A 33 7.77 -2.93 15.47
CA ARG A 33 9.17 -2.47 15.35
C ARG A 33 9.69 -2.48 13.90
N GLU A 34 9.02 -3.21 13.02
CA GLU A 34 9.43 -3.42 11.63
C GLU A 34 8.26 -3.09 10.69
N VAL A 35 8.27 -1.88 10.12
CA VAL A 35 7.28 -1.47 9.12
C VAL A 35 7.52 -2.24 7.83
N ARG A 36 6.59 -3.12 7.46
CA ARG A 36 6.66 -3.97 6.27
C ARG A 36 5.98 -3.27 5.08
N VAL A 37 6.66 -3.23 3.94
CA VAL A 37 6.18 -2.54 2.72
C VAL A 37 6.29 -3.41 1.48
N VAL A 38 5.36 -3.24 0.55
CA VAL A 38 5.41 -3.80 -0.81
C VAL A 38 5.73 -2.68 -1.79
N LEU A 39 6.68 -2.89 -2.68
CA LEU A 39 6.98 -1.93 -3.75
C LEU A 39 6.19 -2.29 -5.00
N TYR A 40 5.58 -1.30 -5.64
CA TYR A 40 4.81 -1.48 -6.87
C TYR A 40 5.28 -0.45 -7.90
N ALA A 41 5.62 -0.93 -9.10
CA ALA A 41 5.97 -0.08 -10.23
C ALA A 41 5.19 -0.54 -11.47
N ARG A 42 4.71 0.41 -12.27
CA ARG A 42 3.93 0.14 -13.49
C ARG A 42 4.41 0.99 -14.66
N VAL A 43 4.47 0.39 -15.84
CA VAL A 43 4.64 1.13 -17.11
C VAL A 43 3.51 0.85 -18.07
N SER A 44 3.24 1.85 -18.92
CA SER A 44 2.12 1.85 -19.86
C SER A 44 2.49 1.40 -21.27
N SER A 45 3.77 1.29 -21.60
CA SER A 45 4.24 0.88 -22.91
C SER A 45 5.35 -0.16 -22.83
N TYR A 46 5.43 -1.02 -23.84
CA TYR A 46 6.49 -2.00 -24.03
C TYR A 46 7.86 -1.34 -24.17
N ASP A 47 7.93 -0.18 -24.86
CA ASP A 47 9.15 0.62 -24.96
C ASP A 47 9.64 1.11 -23.59
N GLN A 48 8.75 1.60 -22.73
CA GLN A 48 9.13 2.07 -21.39
C GLN A 48 9.71 0.96 -20.51
N GLU A 49 9.25 -0.28 -20.69
CA GLU A 49 9.87 -1.43 -20.04
C GLU A 49 11.24 -1.76 -20.63
N GLN A 50 11.37 -1.79 -21.95
CA GLN A 50 12.63 -2.04 -22.65
C GLN A 50 13.71 -0.99 -22.33
N HIS A 51 13.29 0.26 -22.07
CA HIS A 51 14.18 1.36 -21.68
C HIS A 51 14.59 1.33 -20.19
N GLY A 52 14.10 0.36 -19.41
CA GLY A 52 14.50 0.16 -18.01
C GLY A 52 13.82 1.12 -17.02
N ASP A 53 12.71 1.76 -17.40
CA ASP A 53 12.03 2.72 -16.52
C ASP A 53 11.41 2.05 -15.28
N LEU A 54 10.94 0.81 -15.43
CA LEU A 54 10.46 -0.01 -14.30
C LEU A 54 11.56 -0.25 -13.27
N ASP A 55 12.77 -0.58 -13.71
CA ASP A 55 13.89 -0.85 -12.81
C ASP A 55 14.39 0.42 -12.13
N ARG A 56 14.42 1.56 -12.83
CA ARG A 56 14.71 2.87 -12.22
C ARG A 56 13.68 3.26 -11.16
N GLN A 57 12.39 3.08 -11.46
CA GLN A 57 11.32 3.37 -10.49
C GLN A 57 11.46 2.50 -9.23
N LEU A 58 11.70 1.19 -9.40
CA LEU A 58 11.91 0.30 -8.27
C LEU A 58 13.18 0.65 -7.48
N GLU A 59 14.27 1.02 -8.13
CA GLU A 59 15.50 1.42 -7.45
C GLU A 59 15.28 2.65 -6.56
N LEU A 60 14.54 3.64 -7.04
CA LEU A 60 14.14 4.81 -6.24
C LEU A 60 13.31 4.42 -5.03
N LEU A 61 12.32 3.54 -5.21
CA LEU A 61 11.47 3.03 -4.14
C LEU A 61 12.27 2.21 -3.10
N ARG A 62 13.22 1.39 -3.55
CA ARG A 62 14.14 0.65 -2.66
C ARG A 62 14.98 1.60 -1.82
N LYS A 63 15.60 2.62 -2.43
CA LYS A 63 16.41 3.63 -1.71
C LYS A 63 15.57 4.37 -0.67
N TYR A 64 14.33 4.72 -1.02
CA TYR A 64 13.41 5.36 -0.07
C TYR A 64 13.07 4.44 1.11
N ALA A 65 12.69 3.19 0.83
CA ALA A 65 12.35 2.21 1.86
C ALA A 65 13.54 1.93 2.80
N GLN A 66 14.75 1.78 2.25
CA GLN A 66 15.98 1.62 3.03
C GLN A 66 16.27 2.84 3.91
N LYS A 67 16.17 4.05 3.36
CA LYS A 67 16.37 5.31 4.12
C LYS A 67 15.38 5.45 5.28
N LYS A 68 14.19 4.87 5.14
CA LYS A 68 13.14 4.88 6.18
C LYS A 68 13.21 3.68 7.13
N GLY A 69 14.11 2.72 6.91
CA GLY A 69 14.21 1.50 7.72
C GLY A 69 13.05 0.53 7.53
N TYR A 70 12.37 0.59 6.38
CA TYR A 70 11.26 -0.31 6.08
C TYR A 70 11.77 -1.67 5.60
N LYS A 71 11.07 -2.75 5.97
CA LYS A 71 11.30 -4.07 5.41
C LYS A 71 10.49 -4.25 4.15
N ILE A 72 11.19 -4.35 3.02
CA ILE A 72 10.58 -4.69 1.75
C ILE A 72 10.21 -6.17 1.78
N VAL A 73 8.92 -6.49 1.67
CA VAL A 73 8.42 -7.88 1.69
C VAL A 73 8.18 -8.46 0.31
N LYS A 74 7.89 -7.59 -0.67
CA LYS A 74 7.61 -7.98 -2.05
C LYS A 74 7.80 -6.78 -2.96
N GLU A 75 8.17 -7.06 -4.20
CA GLU A 75 8.19 -6.10 -5.29
C GLU A 75 7.28 -6.61 -6.40
N ILE A 76 6.46 -5.73 -6.96
CA ILE A 76 5.48 -6.04 -7.98
C ILE A 76 5.75 -5.12 -9.17
N LYS A 77 5.98 -5.73 -10.33
CA LYS A 77 6.09 -5.06 -11.62
C LYS A 77 4.81 -5.31 -12.39
N ASP A 78 4.18 -4.24 -12.87
CA ASP A 78 2.99 -4.32 -13.71
C ASP A 78 3.25 -3.69 -15.08
N ARG A 79 2.82 -4.39 -16.12
CA ARG A 79 2.84 -3.91 -17.50
C ARG A 79 1.40 -3.88 -17.98
N ALA A 80 0.83 -2.68 -18.11
CA ALA A 80 -0.53 -2.52 -18.58
C ALA A 80 -0.62 -1.37 -19.59
N SER A 81 -0.91 -1.71 -20.86
CA SER A 81 -1.22 -0.71 -21.88
C SER A 81 -2.49 0.03 -21.50
N ALA A 82 -2.44 1.36 -21.44
CA ALA A 82 -3.56 2.19 -21.00
C ALA A 82 -4.77 2.20 -21.95
N LEU A 83 -4.71 1.56 -23.12
CA LEU A 83 -5.69 1.75 -24.18
C LEU A 83 -6.00 0.43 -24.89
N LYS A 84 -7.15 -0.16 -24.57
CA LYS A 84 -7.94 -0.92 -25.55
C LYS A 84 -9.14 -0.06 -25.92
N GLU A 85 -8.89 1.01 -26.67
CA GLU A 85 -9.94 1.74 -27.38
C GLU A 85 -10.18 1.05 -28.73
N ASP A 86 -10.87 -0.09 -28.70
CA ASP A 86 -11.64 -0.58 -29.84
C ASP A 86 -12.86 0.36 -30.02
N ARG A 87 -12.61 1.67 -30.27
CA ARG A 87 -13.65 2.57 -30.76
C ARG A 87 -13.63 2.45 -32.28
N LYS A 88 -14.53 1.62 -32.82
CA LYS A 88 -14.94 1.76 -34.22
C LYS A 88 -15.33 3.22 -34.46
N ARG A 89 -14.58 3.91 -35.31
CA ARG A 89 -15.06 5.14 -35.94
C ARG A 89 -16.14 4.72 -36.93
N ASN A 90 -17.39 5.02 -36.59
CA ASN A 90 -18.47 5.16 -37.56
C ASN A 90 -18.52 6.61 -38.03
#